data_AF-A0A8S9S9T1-F1
#
_entry.id   AF-A0A8S9S9T1-F1
#
_cell.length_a   1.000
_cell.length_b   1.000
_cell.length_c   1.000
_cell.angle_alpha   90.00
_cell.angle_beta   90.00
_cell.angle_gamma   90.00
#
_symmetry.space_group_name_H-M   'P 1'
#
loop_
_entity.id
_entity.type
_entity.pdbx_description
1 polymer ?
#
loop_
_entity_poly.entity_id
_entity_poly.type
_entity_poly.pdbx_seq_one_letter_code
_entity_poly.pdbx_strand_id
1 'polypeptide(L)'
;MTSFYLNSLLPLPPSHPQKLLEPSSSSSSSSSLLSISNSNEAALKPIVVNGDPPTLVSAPSRRIIAVGDLHGDLSKARDSLQIAGVLSSDGKDHWIGEDTVVVQVGDILDRGEDEIAILSLLRLLDEQAKANGGAVFQVNGNHETMNVEGDFRYVDTRAFDECIDFLDYLEDYAQDWDKAFKNWIFESRQWKQDRRSGRLACELARHGVVLRVNNWVFCHGGLLPHHVAYGVERINREVSTWMKSSSDEEDSPEIPFIATRGYDSVVSKILRDSLEAVGAKAMVVGHTPQLSGVNCEYGCGIWRVDVGMSSGVLDSRPEVLEIRGDKARVIRSNRDRLHELQVADYI
;
A
#
# COMPACT_ATOMS: atom_id res chain seq x y z
N MET A 1 -6.98 -41.99 -8.10
CA MET A 1 -6.43 -42.53 -9.36
C MET A 1 -6.56 -41.39 -10.38
N THR A 2 -5.55 -40.77 -10.98
CA THR A 2 -4.13 -41.06 -11.27
C THR A 2 -3.57 -39.71 -11.78
N SER A 3 -2.67 -39.04 -11.06
CA SER A 3 -1.23 -38.92 -11.36
C SER A 3 -0.86 -38.87 -12.86
N PHE A 4 -0.33 -37.73 -13.31
CA PHE A 4 0.68 -37.69 -14.38
C PHE A 4 1.80 -36.72 -14.00
N TYR A 5 2.90 -37.32 -13.56
CA TYR A 5 4.25 -36.77 -13.54
C TYR A 5 4.77 -36.62 -14.97
N LEU A 6 5.51 -35.56 -15.25
CA LEU A 6 6.49 -35.54 -16.33
C LEU A 6 7.75 -34.81 -15.86
N ASN A 7 8.73 -35.64 -15.49
CA ASN A 7 10.14 -35.29 -15.37
C ASN A 7 10.72 -35.02 -16.76
N SER A 8 11.45 -33.93 -16.90
CA SER A 8 12.33 -33.68 -18.05
C SER A 8 13.72 -33.35 -17.53
N LEU A 9 14.54 -34.39 -17.36
CA LEU A 9 15.97 -34.29 -17.11
C LEU A 9 16.67 -33.89 -18.42
N LEU A 10 17.47 -32.83 -18.40
CA LEU A 10 18.46 -32.53 -19.45
C LEU A 10 19.89 -32.79 -18.92
N PRO A 11 20.81 -33.29 -19.76
CA PRO A 11 22.09 -33.83 -19.31
C PRO A 11 23.19 -32.77 -19.14
N LEU A 12 24.00 -32.95 -18.09
CA LEU A 12 25.24 -32.21 -17.82
C LEU A 12 26.36 -32.61 -18.80
N PRO A 13 27.17 -31.66 -19.33
CA PRO A 13 28.40 -31.97 -20.04
C PRO A 13 29.61 -32.17 -19.08
N PRO A 14 30.67 -32.86 -19.53
CA PRO A 14 31.61 -33.56 -18.64
C PRO A 14 32.69 -32.68 -18.02
N SER A 15 33.05 -33.05 -16.79
CA SER A 15 34.19 -32.58 -16.00
C SER A 15 35.51 -33.17 -16.52
N HIS A 16 36.50 -32.31 -16.82
CA HIS A 16 37.90 -32.69 -16.88
C HIS A 16 38.77 -31.79 -15.98
N PRO A 17 39.65 -32.38 -15.15
CA PRO A 17 40.52 -31.63 -14.24
C PRO A 17 41.81 -31.23 -14.97
N GLN A 18 42.17 -29.93 -14.93
CA GLN A 18 43.52 -29.49 -15.30
C GLN A 18 44.36 -29.23 -14.05
N LYS A 19 45.57 -29.78 -14.14
CA LYS A 19 46.54 -30.06 -13.09
C LYS A 19 47.36 -28.81 -12.78
N LEU A 20 47.59 -28.58 -11.49
CA LEU A 20 48.57 -27.64 -10.93
C LEU A 20 49.96 -27.83 -11.56
N LEU A 21 50.61 -26.72 -11.92
CA LEU A 21 52.03 -26.62 -12.23
C LEU A 21 52.58 -25.32 -11.66
N GLU A 22 53.42 -25.44 -10.64
CA GLU A 22 54.44 -24.47 -10.21
C GLU A 22 55.58 -25.28 -9.55
N PRO A 23 56.80 -24.75 -9.34
CA PRO A 23 57.39 -23.48 -9.83
C PRO A 23 58.84 -23.66 -10.36
N SER A 24 59.45 -22.58 -10.85
CA SER A 24 60.91 -22.46 -10.88
C SER A 24 61.38 -21.08 -10.41
N SER A 25 62.30 -21.13 -9.46
CA SER A 25 62.99 -20.09 -8.69
C SER A 25 63.78 -19.05 -9.49
N SER A 26 63.88 -17.83 -8.95
CA SER A 26 65.18 -17.17 -8.76
C SER A 26 65.14 -16.09 -7.68
N SER A 27 66.26 -15.99 -6.98
CA SER A 27 66.57 -15.26 -5.76
C SER A 27 66.92 -13.78 -5.98
N SER A 28 66.66 -12.92 -4.99
CA SER A 28 67.70 -12.03 -4.45
C SER A 28 67.31 -11.46 -3.08
N SER A 29 68.32 -11.40 -2.22
CA SER A 29 68.31 -11.02 -0.81
C SER A 29 68.59 -9.52 -0.62
N SER A 30 67.91 -8.88 0.33
CA SER A 30 68.51 -7.81 1.13
C SER A 30 67.81 -7.70 2.49
N SER A 31 68.63 -7.69 3.53
CA SER A 31 68.27 -7.66 4.94
C SER A 31 68.38 -6.24 5.48
N SER A 32 67.38 -5.77 6.22
CA SER A 32 67.58 -4.73 7.25
C SER A 32 66.46 -4.70 8.29
N LEU A 33 66.83 -5.17 9.49
CA LEU A 33 66.54 -4.65 10.83
C LEU A 33 65.08 -4.47 11.31
N LEU A 34 64.73 -5.43 12.16
CA LEU A 34 63.78 -5.44 13.28
C LEU A 34 63.40 -4.07 13.89
N SER A 35 62.10 -3.78 13.88
CA SER A 35 61.39 -3.20 15.03
C SER A 35 60.18 -4.10 15.33
N ILE A 36 60.29 -4.89 16.41
CA ILE A 36 59.17 -5.69 16.92
C ILE A 36 58.29 -4.77 17.76
N SER A 37 57.25 -4.22 17.15
CA SER A 37 56.06 -3.76 17.87
C SER A 37 55.10 -4.94 17.95
N ASN A 38 55.04 -5.57 19.12
CA ASN A 38 54.14 -6.67 19.41
C ASN A 38 52.72 -6.12 19.60
N SER A 39 51.94 -6.07 18.52
CA SER A 39 50.49 -5.90 18.53
C SER A 39 49.90 -6.68 17.36
N ASN A 40 50.05 -8.00 17.38
CA ASN A 40 49.36 -8.90 16.45
C ASN A 40 47.97 -9.24 17.02
N GLU A 41 47.05 -8.28 16.99
CA GLU A 41 45.71 -8.64 16.53
C GLU A 41 45.88 -8.91 15.04
N ALA A 42 45.87 -10.18 14.65
CA ALA A 42 46.01 -10.54 13.24
C ALA A 42 44.81 -9.96 12.48
N ALA A 43 45.03 -8.85 11.78
CA ALA A 43 44.01 -8.21 10.96
C ALA A 43 43.33 -9.26 10.08
N LEU A 44 42.01 -9.33 10.15
CA LEU A 44 41.23 -10.31 9.40
C LEU A 44 41.55 -10.18 7.91
N LYS A 45 41.79 -11.31 7.24
CA LYS A 45 41.92 -11.34 5.77
C LYS A 45 40.67 -10.68 5.16
N PRO A 46 40.77 -9.89 4.08
CA PRO A 46 39.61 -9.17 3.54
C PRO A 46 38.51 -10.11 3.05
N ILE A 47 37.26 -9.63 3.05
CA ILE A 47 36.16 -10.30 2.34
C ILE A 47 36.46 -10.19 0.84
N VAL A 48 36.43 -11.31 0.13
CA VAL A 48 36.63 -11.35 -1.33
C VAL A 48 35.33 -11.81 -1.98
N VAL A 49 34.78 -10.96 -2.85
CA VAL A 49 33.55 -11.23 -3.61
C VAL A 49 33.91 -11.45 -5.07
N ASN A 50 33.43 -12.55 -5.66
CA ASN A 50 33.55 -12.83 -7.09
C ASN A 50 32.17 -13.05 -7.72
N GLY A 51 32.02 -12.56 -8.96
CA GLY A 51 30.79 -12.58 -9.73
C GLY A 51 30.02 -11.27 -9.67
N ASP A 52 29.20 -11.03 -10.70
CA ASP A 52 28.21 -9.94 -10.77
C ASP A 52 26.92 -10.50 -11.38
N PRO A 53 25.88 -10.79 -10.57
CA PRO A 53 25.78 -10.53 -9.13
C PRO A 53 26.76 -11.39 -8.28
N PRO A 54 27.07 -10.98 -7.02
CA PRO A 54 27.92 -11.74 -6.10
C PRO A 54 27.53 -13.22 -6.02
N THR A 55 28.45 -14.11 -6.41
CA THR A 55 28.19 -15.56 -6.50
C THR A 55 29.09 -16.36 -5.56
N LEU A 56 30.36 -15.97 -5.43
CA LEU A 56 31.33 -16.63 -4.57
C LEU A 56 31.92 -15.60 -3.60
N VAL A 57 31.56 -15.74 -2.32
CA VAL A 57 32.05 -14.86 -1.24
C VAL A 57 32.95 -15.64 -0.31
N SER A 58 34.20 -15.19 -0.17
CA SER A 58 35.15 -15.69 0.84
C SER A 58 35.19 -14.70 2.00
N ALA A 59 34.68 -15.11 3.16
CA ALA A 59 34.64 -14.32 4.39
C ALA A 59 35.38 -15.08 5.52
N PRO A 60 36.71 -15.22 5.43
CA PRO A 60 37.48 -16.07 6.34
C PRO A 60 37.36 -15.58 7.79
N SER A 61 37.13 -16.51 8.71
CA SER A 61 37.06 -16.28 10.16
C SER A 61 35.97 -15.35 10.65
N ARG A 62 35.01 -14.97 9.79
CA ARG A 62 33.88 -14.10 10.17
C ARG A 62 32.69 -14.92 10.62
N ARG A 63 31.92 -14.37 11.56
CA ARG A 63 30.60 -14.89 11.91
C ARG A 63 29.66 -14.71 10.71
N ILE A 64 28.87 -15.73 10.40
CA ILE A 64 27.86 -15.69 9.33
C ILE A 64 26.48 -15.86 9.95
N ILE A 65 25.55 -14.99 9.56
CA ILE A 65 24.14 -15.02 9.94
C ILE A 65 23.29 -15.12 8.66
N ALA A 66 22.31 -16.01 8.67
CA ALA A 66 21.29 -16.08 7.64
C ALA A 66 19.97 -15.55 8.18
N VAL A 67 19.29 -14.72 7.39
CA VAL A 67 17.94 -14.20 7.67
C VAL A 67 17.02 -14.67 6.55
N GLY A 68 15.92 -15.33 6.93
CA GLY A 68 14.93 -15.86 6.01
C GLY A 68 13.99 -14.82 5.42
N ASP A 69 12.84 -15.31 4.99
CA ASP A 69 11.73 -14.56 4.39
C ASP A 69 11.27 -13.44 5.34
N LEU A 70 11.11 -12.24 4.79
CA LEU A 70 10.69 -11.05 5.54
C LEU A 70 9.30 -10.55 5.13
N HIS A 71 8.90 -10.78 3.89
CA HIS A 71 7.54 -10.55 3.39
C HIS A 71 6.93 -9.22 3.85
N GLY A 72 7.63 -8.12 3.60
CA GLY A 72 7.16 -6.77 3.88
C GLY A 72 6.88 -6.47 5.37
N ASP A 73 7.35 -7.29 6.31
CA ASP A 73 7.21 -7.07 7.75
C ASP A 73 8.51 -6.48 8.34
N LEU A 74 8.57 -5.15 8.39
CA LEU A 74 9.76 -4.44 8.86
C LEU A 74 10.01 -4.64 10.36
N SER A 75 8.96 -4.84 11.15
CA SER A 75 9.13 -5.14 12.58
C SER A 75 9.85 -6.47 12.76
N LYS A 76 9.45 -7.52 12.02
CA LYS A 76 10.11 -8.83 12.08
C LYS A 76 11.50 -8.82 11.48
N ALA A 77 11.74 -7.99 10.45
CA ALA A 77 13.09 -7.76 9.94
C ALA A 77 14.01 -7.18 11.03
N ARG A 78 13.59 -6.12 11.71
CA ARG A 78 14.35 -5.51 12.82
C ARG A 78 14.55 -6.49 13.98
N ASP A 79 13.50 -7.17 14.43
CA ASP A 79 13.56 -8.18 15.49
C ASP A 79 14.62 -9.26 15.17
N SER A 80 14.61 -9.77 13.94
CA SER A 80 15.54 -10.82 13.49
C SER A 80 17.00 -10.35 13.53
N LEU A 81 17.26 -9.12 13.06
CA LEU A 81 18.61 -8.53 13.06
C LEU A 81 19.09 -8.17 14.48
N GLN A 82 18.19 -7.76 15.37
CA GLN A 82 18.49 -7.49 16.78
C GLN A 82 18.80 -8.78 17.54
N ILE A 83 18.00 -9.84 17.34
CA ILE A 83 18.25 -11.17 17.93
C ILE A 83 19.60 -11.73 17.45
N ALA A 84 19.95 -11.49 16.18
CA ALA A 84 21.26 -11.86 15.65
C ALA A 84 22.42 -11.03 16.23
N GLY A 85 22.14 -9.92 16.92
CA GLY A 85 23.14 -9.02 17.48
C GLY A 85 23.90 -8.24 16.40
N VAL A 86 23.26 -7.97 15.26
CA VAL A 86 23.87 -7.17 14.18
C VAL A 86 23.22 -5.79 14.04
N LEU A 87 22.03 -5.60 14.63
CA LEU A 87 21.30 -4.33 14.68
C LEU A 87 21.11 -3.87 16.13
N SER A 88 21.32 -2.57 16.36
CA SER A 88 21.10 -1.94 17.65
C SER A 88 19.63 -2.00 18.10
N SER A 89 19.40 -2.16 19.40
CA SER A 89 18.08 -2.14 20.03
C SER A 89 17.64 -0.74 20.48
N ASP A 90 18.40 0.30 20.16
CA ASP A 90 18.10 1.71 20.52
C ASP A 90 17.11 2.39 19.57
N GLY A 91 16.64 1.69 18.55
CA GLY A 91 15.68 2.18 17.56
C GLY A 91 16.27 3.07 16.47
N LYS A 92 17.60 3.15 16.33
CA LYS A 92 18.29 4.01 15.34
C LYS A 92 18.81 3.29 14.11
N ASP A 93 18.47 2.02 13.93
CA ASP A 93 18.91 1.17 12.80
C ASP A 93 20.44 1.23 12.54
N HIS A 94 21.22 1.15 13.63
CA HIS A 94 22.67 1.13 13.60
C HIS A 94 23.23 -0.31 13.60
N TRP A 95 24.22 -0.57 12.74
CA TRP A 95 24.99 -1.80 12.72
C TRP A 95 25.87 -1.93 13.96
N ILE A 96 25.75 -3.07 14.64
CA ILE A 96 26.57 -3.45 15.80
C ILE A 96 27.20 -4.84 15.63
N GLY A 97 27.11 -5.41 14.43
CA GLY A 97 27.58 -6.76 14.11
C GLY A 97 29.08 -6.89 13.87
N GLU A 98 29.87 -5.82 14.07
CA GLU A 98 31.32 -5.80 13.82
C GLU A 98 31.66 -6.34 12.42
N ASP A 99 32.45 -7.40 12.33
CA ASP A 99 32.90 -8.07 11.11
C ASP A 99 31.94 -9.15 10.58
N THR A 100 30.75 -9.27 11.18
CA THR A 100 29.75 -10.29 10.82
C THR A 100 29.30 -10.13 9.36
N VAL A 101 29.09 -11.27 8.69
CA VAL A 101 28.43 -11.33 7.39
C VAL A 101 26.98 -11.78 7.56
N VAL A 102 26.05 -10.98 7.06
CA VAL A 102 24.63 -11.33 7.01
C VAL A 102 24.25 -11.71 5.59
N VAL A 103 23.45 -12.76 5.43
CA VAL A 103 22.84 -13.15 4.16
C VAL A 103 21.32 -13.19 4.35
N GLN A 104 20.61 -12.25 3.75
CA GLN A 104 19.16 -12.31 3.60
C GLN A 104 18.87 -13.21 2.38
N VAL A 105 18.08 -14.28 2.57
CA VAL A 105 17.95 -15.38 1.60
C VAL A 105 16.70 -15.29 0.69
N GLY A 106 16.24 -14.08 0.39
CA GLY A 106 15.11 -13.83 -0.53
C GLY A 106 13.76 -13.74 0.13
N ASP A 107 12.73 -13.46 -0.67
CA ASP A 107 11.36 -13.24 -0.22
C ASP A 107 11.26 -12.09 0.81
N ILE A 108 11.85 -10.96 0.42
CA ILE A 108 11.69 -9.67 1.11
C ILE A 108 10.32 -9.07 0.75
N LEU A 109 9.93 -9.19 -0.51
CA LEU A 109 8.69 -8.62 -1.04
C LEU A 109 7.45 -9.47 -0.70
N ASP A 110 6.29 -8.90 -0.96
CA ASP A 110 4.93 -9.43 -0.83
C ASP A 110 4.43 -9.66 0.60
N ARG A 111 3.09 -9.77 0.72
CA ARG A 111 2.30 -10.05 1.95
C ARG A 111 2.32 -8.97 3.04
N GLY A 112 3.34 -8.12 3.09
CA GLY A 112 3.46 -7.00 4.02
C GLY A 112 3.45 -5.65 3.30
N GLU A 113 3.64 -4.57 4.05
CA GLU A 113 3.51 -3.19 3.54
C GLU A 113 4.80 -2.37 3.59
N ASP A 114 5.88 -2.90 4.17
CA ASP A 114 7.16 -2.21 4.38
C ASP A 114 8.29 -2.76 3.48
N GLU A 115 7.97 -3.13 2.25
CA GLU A 115 8.88 -3.79 1.31
C GLU A 115 10.10 -2.91 0.97
N ILE A 116 9.85 -1.66 0.56
CA ILE A 116 10.92 -0.73 0.17
C ILE A 116 11.70 -0.30 1.41
N ALA A 117 11.03 -0.12 2.55
CA ALA A 117 11.70 0.18 3.82
C ALA A 117 12.66 -0.95 4.24
N ILE A 118 12.31 -2.22 4.07
CA ILE A 118 13.22 -3.34 4.37
C ILE A 118 14.42 -3.34 3.41
N LEU A 119 14.21 -3.17 2.11
CA LEU A 119 15.31 -3.11 1.14
C LEU A 119 16.24 -1.91 1.43
N SER A 120 15.66 -0.77 1.82
CA SER A 120 16.37 0.44 2.28
C SER A 120 17.23 0.15 3.52
N LEU A 121 16.65 -0.50 4.54
CA LEU A 121 17.34 -0.91 5.76
C LEU A 121 18.54 -1.82 5.45
N LEU A 122 18.34 -2.86 4.63
CA LEU A 122 19.41 -3.80 4.30
C LEU A 122 20.54 -3.13 3.51
N ARG A 123 20.21 -2.19 2.61
CA ARG A 123 21.21 -1.39 1.89
C ARG A 123 21.99 -0.47 2.83
N LEU A 124 21.32 0.19 3.76
CA LEU A 124 21.94 1.02 4.78
C LEU A 124 22.88 0.20 5.68
N LEU A 125 22.44 -0.97 6.14
CA LEU A 125 23.24 -1.84 7.00
C LEU A 125 24.43 -2.45 6.27
N ASP A 126 24.34 -2.75 4.97
CA ASP A 126 25.50 -3.18 4.18
C ASP A 126 26.64 -2.14 4.18
N GLU A 127 26.30 -0.86 4.01
CA GLU A 127 27.29 0.23 4.06
C GLU A 127 27.96 0.32 5.43
N GLN A 128 27.17 0.24 6.50
CA GLN A 128 27.68 0.26 7.87
C GLN A 128 28.51 -1.00 8.20
N ALA A 129 28.09 -2.17 7.74
CA ALA A 129 28.80 -3.43 7.94
C ALA A 129 30.17 -3.42 7.25
N LYS A 130 30.22 -2.96 5.99
CA LYS A 130 31.47 -2.83 5.23
C LYS A 130 32.47 -1.90 5.91
N ALA A 131 32.01 -0.81 6.52
CA ALA A 131 32.86 0.09 7.29
C ALA A 131 33.49 -0.58 8.54
N ASN A 132 32.88 -1.66 9.04
CA ASN A 132 33.34 -2.43 10.21
C ASN A 132 33.95 -3.80 9.84
N GLY A 133 34.21 -4.06 8.55
CA GLY A 133 34.83 -5.31 8.07
C GLY A 133 33.88 -6.48 7.87
N GLY A 134 32.57 -6.25 8.06
CA GLY A 134 31.47 -7.15 7.75
C GLY A 134 30.85 -6.89 6.37
N ALA A 135 29.70 -7.49 6.10
CA ALA A 135 28.93 -7.26 4.86
C ALA A 135 27.48 -7.75 5.01
N VAL A 136 26.56 -7.19 4.21
CA VAL A 136 25.20 -7.72 4.08
C VAL A 136 24.97 -8.11 2.62
N PHE A 137 24.59 -9.37 2.39
CA PHE A 137 24.22 -9.89 1.09
C PHE A 137 22.72 -10.19 1.04
N GLN A 138 22.15 -10.05 -0.15
CA GLN A 138 20.75 -10.39 -0.44
C GLN A 138 20.75 -11.36 -1.61
N VAL A 139 19.89 -12.37 -1.53
CA VAL A 139 19.60 -13.30 -2.62
C VAL A 139 18.16 -13.05 -3.05
N ASN A 140 17.86 -13.09 -4.35
CA ASN A 140 16.48 -12.99 -4.80
C ASN A 140 15.75 -14.32 -4.56
N GLY A 141 14.59 -14.25 -3.91
CA GLY A 141 13.62 -15.33 -3.81
C GLY A 141 12.65 -15.33 -4.99
N ASN A 142 11.62 -16.17 -4.91
CA ASN A 142 10.62 -16.22 -5.97
C ASN A 142 9.74 -14.96 -5.98
N HIS A 143 9.50 -14.34 -4.83
CA HIS A 143 8.66 -13.15 -4.72
C HIS A 143 9.30 -11.93 -5.41
N GLU A 144 10.63 -11.77 -5.36
CA GLU A 144 11.34 -10.74 -6.13
C GLU A 144 11.19 -10.95 -7.65
N THR A 145 11.36 -12.19 -8.12
CA THR A 145 11.21 -12.49 -9.56
C THR A 145 9.78 -12.34 -10.05
N MET A 146 8.80 -12.74 -9.23
CA MET A 146 7.38 -12.58 -9.55
C MET A 146 6.98 -11.11 -9.70
N ASN A 147 7.44 -10.23 -8.81
CA ASN A 147 7.20 -8.79 -8.90
C ASN A 147 7.78 -8.20 -10.21
N VAL A 148 8.99 -8.60 -10.59
CA VAL A 148 9.60 -8.17 -11.87
C VAL A 148 8.83 -8.70 -13.08
N GLU A 149 8.26 -9.89 -12.99
CA GLU A 149 7.40 -10.47 -14.04
C GLU A 149 6.00 -9.85 -14.11
N GLY A 150 5.65 -8.97 -13.16
CA GLY A 150 4.32 -8.36 -13.05
C GLY A 150 3.26 -9.26 -12.41
N ASP A 151 3.68 -10.32 -11.72
CA ASP A 151 2.79 -11.21 -10.99
C ASP A 151 2.62 -10.75 -9.54
N PHE A 152 1.64 -9.87 -9.35
CA PHE A 152 1.36 -9.22 -8.07
C PHE A 152 0.31 -9.94 -7.21
N ARG A 153 0.06 -11.23 -7.45
CA ARG A 153 -1.00 -11.98 -6.75
C ARG A 153 -0.84 -12.04 -5.23
N TYR A 154 0.38 -11.82 -4.72
CA TYR A 154 0.70 -11.87 -3.29
C TYR A 154 1.03 -10.50 -2.68
N VAL A 155 1.03 -9.43 -3.48
CA VAL A 155 1.33 -8.07 -3.02
C VAL A 155 0.18 -7.59 -2.12
N ASP A 156 0.50 -7.08 -0.93
CA ASP A 156 -0.48 -6.36 -0.12
C ASP A 156 -0.75 -5.00 -0.80
N THR A 157 -2.02 -4.59 -0.86
CA THR A 157 -2.39 -3.30 -1.47
C THR A 157 -1.61 -2.10 -0.92
N ARG A 158 -1.19 -2.16 0.34
CA ARG A 158 -0.46 -1.08 1.02
C ARG A 158 1.01 -1.02 0.61
N ALA A 159 1.57 -2.09 0.03
CA ALA A 159 2.89 -2.07 -0.59
C ALA A 159 2.88 -1.26 -1.90
N PHE A 160 1.80 -1.32 -2.69
CA PHE A 160 1.65 -0.41 -3.83
C PHE A 160 1.62 1.05 -3.40
N ASP A 161 0.90 1.33 -2.31
CA ASP A 161 0.90 2.67 -1.76
C ASP A 161 2.32 3.08 -1.29
N GLU A 162 3.11 2.18 -0.68
CA GLU A 162 4.52 2.45 -0.32
C GLU A 162 5.37 2.80 -1.53
N CYS A 163 5.18 2.08 -2.64
CA CYS A 163 5.83 2.39 -3.89
C CYS A 163 5.47 3.79 -4.40
N ILE A 164 4.18 4.16 -4.34
CA ILE A 164 3.72 5.51 -4.74
C ILE A 164 4.37 6.57 -3.86
N ASP A 165 4.33 6.43 -2.53
CA ASP A 165 4.94 7.42 -1.63
C ASP A 165 6.45 7.55 -1.86
N PHE A 166 7.14 6.43 -2.09
CA PHE A 166 8.57 6.47 -2.33
C PHE A 166 8.91 7.17 -3.66
N LEU A 167 8.09 7.00 -4.69
CA LEU A 167 8.24 7.73 -5.96
C LEU A 167 8.03 9.23 -5.77
N ASP A 168 7.01 9.64 -5.01
CA ASP A 168 6.78 11.06 -4.68
C ASP A 168 7.94 11.63 -3.86
N TYR A 169 8.42 10.89 -2.86
CA TYR A 169 9.58 11.26 -2.04
C TYR A 169 10.87 11.39 -2.88
N LEU A 170 11.05 10.54 -3.90
CA LEU A 170 12.19 10.62 -4.82
C LEU A 170 12.18 11.91 -5.66
N GLU A 171 11.00 12.45 -5.99
CA GLU A 171 10.89 13.74 -6.68
C GLU A 171 11.48 14.89 -5.85
N ASP A 172 11.23 14.89 -4.54
CA ASP A 172 11.79 15.88 -3.59
C ASP A 172 13.33 15.81 -3.50
N TYR A 173 13.92 14.66 -3.88
CA TYR A 173 15.36 14.41 -3.91
C TYR A 173 16.00 14.68 -5.27
N ALA A 174 15.30 15.37 -6.18
CA ALA A 174 15.78 15.64 -7.54
C ALA A 174 16.23 14.36 -8.27
N GLN A 175 15.55 13.24 -7.99
CA GLN A 175 15.84 11.92 -8.57
C GLN A 175 17.20 11.32 -8.16
N ASP A 176 17.80 11.76 -7.05
CA ASP A 176 18.96 11.08 -6.43
C ASP A 176 18.50 9.78 -5.75
N TRP A 177 18.47 8.70 -6.53
CA TRP A 177 18.01 7.39 -6.09
C TRP A 177 18.78 6.85 -4.88
N ASP A 178 20.12 6.87 -4.91
CA ASP A 178 20.92 6.26 -3.84
C ASP A 178 20.69 6.95 -2.50
N LYS A 179 20.56 8.28 -2.51
CA LYS A 179 20.29 9.05 -1.30
C LYS A 179 18.85 8.84 -0.82
N ALA A 180 17.87 8.93 -1.72
CA ALA A 180 16.46 8.75 -1.38
C ALA A 180 16.21 7.34 -0.84
N PHE A 181 16.65 6.32 -1.57
CA PHE A 181 16.45 4.92 -1.23
C PHE A 181 17.02 4.57 0.15
N LYS A 182 18.23 5.01 0.50
CA LYS A 182 18.81 4.75 1.83
C LYS A 182 18.14 5.53 2.96
N ASN A 183 17.60 6.70 2.67
CA ASN A 183 16.89 7.49 3.67
C ASN A 183 15.44 6.99 3.90
N TRP A 184 14.88 6.23 2.96
CA TRP A 184 13.48 5.79 3.01
C TRP A 184 13.10 5.06 4.29
N ILE A 185 13.99 4.24 4.88
CA ILE A 185 13.74 3.57 6.15
C ILE A 185 13.39 4.53 7.30
N PHE A 186 13.87 5.77 7.26
CA PHE A 186 13.59 6.79 8.28
C PHE A 186 12.32 7.58 8.00
N GLU A 187 11.96 7.75 6.72
CA GLU A 187 10.85 8.62 6.28
C GLU A 187 9.55 7.85 6.02
N SER A 188 9.65 6.59 5.60
CA SER A 188 8.52 5.74 5.15
C SER A 188 7.34 5.73 6.13
N ARG A 189 7.62 5.68 7.44
CA ARG A 189 6.58 5.71 8.47
C ARG A 189 5.80 7.03 8.46
N GLN A 190 6.50 8.16 8.36
CA GLN A 190 5.87 9.49 8.33
C GLN A 190 5.03 9.66 7.06
N TRP A 191 5.55 9.24 5.91
CA TRP A 191 4.82 9.29 4.65
C TRP A 191 3.52 8.47 4.68
N LYS A 192 3.58 7.24 5.23
CA LYS A 192 2.40 6.41 5.46
C LYS A 192 1.37 7.09 6.35
N GLN A 193 1.82 7.86 7.36
CA GLN A 193 0.93 8.64 8.24
C GLN A 193 0.27 9.82 7.49
N ASP A 194 0.99 10.44 6.55
CA ASP A 194 0.55 11.66 5.87
C ASP A 194 -0.46 11.39 4.73
N ARG A 195 -0.49 10.16 4.16
CA ARG A 195 -1.37 9.77 3.03
C ARG A 195 -2.84 10.18 3.17
N ARG A 196 -3.41 10.10 4.37
CA ARG A 196 -4.86 10.35 4.60
C ARG A 196 -5.24 11.83 4.55
N SER A 197 -4.27 12.74 4.61
CA SER A 197 -4.48 14.20 4.62
C SER A 197 -4.22 14.87 3.26
N GLY A 198 -4.13 14.08 2.19
CA GLY A 198 -3.80 14.56 0.85
C GLY A 198 -4.79 15.61 0.30
N ARG A 199 -4.32 16.42 -0.65
CA ARG A 199 -5.11 17.52 -1.26
C ARG A 199 -6.44 17.04 -1.86
N LEU A 200 -6.47 15.84 -2.44
CA LEU A 200 -7.70 15.25 -2.98
C LEU A 200 -8.70 14.90 -1.87
N ALA A 201 -8.23 14.32 -0.76
CA ALA A 201 -9.09 14.01 0.38
C ALA A 201 -9.68 15.30 0.97
N CYS A 202 -8.87 16.36 1.08
CA CYS A 202 -9.34 17.69 1.46
C CYS A 202 -10.38 18.30 0.50
N GLU A 203 -10.23 18.08 -0.81
CA GLU A 203 -11.23 18.50 -1.80
C GLU A 203 -12.54 17.73 -1.63
N LEU A 204 -12.48 16.39 -1.52
CA LEU A 204 -13.64 15.55 -1.31
C LEU A 204 -14.37 15.87 0.01
N ALA A 205 -13.62 16.21 1.05
CA ALA A 205 -14.13 16.59 2.37
C ALA A 205 -14.96 17.88 2.36
N ARG A 206 -15.03 18.62 1.24
CA ARG A 206 -15.90 19.78 1.07
C ARG A 206 -17.35 19.37 0.84
N HIS A 207 -17.61 18.11 0.52
CA HIS A 207 -18.93 17.58 0.21
C HIS A 207 -19.54 16.88 1.43
N GLY A 208 -20.80 17.20 1.75
CA GLY A 208 -21.56 16.48 2.78
C GLY A 208 -22.03 15.12 2.28
N VAL A 209 -22.18 14.16 3.19
CA VAL A 209 -22.77 12.83 2.88
C VAL A 209 -24.30 12.86 2.87
N VAL A 210 -24.90 13.84 3.54
CA VAL A 210 -26.34 14.14 3.50
C VAL A 210 -26.52 15.63 3.25
N LEU A 211 -27.32 15.99 2.25
CA LEU A 211 -27.63 17.38 1.92
C LEU A 211 -29.14 17.60 1.97
N ARG A 212 -29.57 18.64 2.66
CA ARG A 212 -30.97 19.09 2.61
C ARG A 212 -31.06 20.39 1.82
N VAL A 213 -31.94 20.42 0.83
CA VAL A 213 -32.29 21.62 0.06
C VAL A 213 -33.80 21.82 0.15
N ASN A 214 -34.23 22.86 0.86
CA ASN A 214 -35.65 23.10 1.16
C ASN A 214 -36.31 21.86 1.81
N ASN A 215 -37.33 21.29 1.15
CA ASN A 215 -38.07 20.12 1.59
C ASN A 215 -37.50 18.79 1.07
N TRP A 216 -36.32 18.81 0.44
CA TRP A 216 -35.70 17.64 -0.19
C TRP A 216 -34.43 17.25 0.53
N VAL A 217 -34.23 15.95 0.75
CA VAL A 217 -32.99 15.38 1.28
C VAL A 217 -32.31 14.55 0.22
N PHE A 218 -31.01 14.69 0.09
CA PHE A 218 -30.15 14.00 -0.86
C PHE A 218 -29.11 13.20 -0.08
N CYS A 219 -28.99 11.91 -0.38
CA CYS A 219 -28.00 11.02 0.21
C CYS A 219 -27.76 9.83 -0.73
N HIS A 220 -26.60 9.18 -0.68
CA HIS A 220 -26.26 8.15 -1.67
C HIS A 220 -27.11 6.87 -1.52
N GLY A 221 -27.10 6.23 -0.35
CA GLY A 221 -27.83 4.99 -0.10
C GLY A 221 -29.19 5.15 0.61
N GLY A 222 -29.40 6.26 1.33
CA GLY A 222 -30.63 6.50 2.11
C GLY A 222 -30.33 7.07 3.50
N LEU A 223 -31.38 7.58 4.16
CA LEU A 223 -31.33 8.12 5.51
C LEU A 223 -32.32 7.37 6.42
N LEU A 224 -31.85 6.91 7.57
CA LEU A 224 -32.64 6.17 8.57
C LEU A 224 -32.89 7.05 9.81
N PRO A 225 -33.91 6.77 10.64
CA PRO A 225 -34.23 7.61 11.80
C PRO A 225 -33.06 7.74 12.79
N HIS A 226 -32.25 6.69 12.94
CA HIS A 226 -31.09 6.72 13.81
C HIS A 226 -29.94 7.59 13.25
N HIS A 227 -29.82 7.73 11.91
CA HIS A 227 -28.90 8.70 11.31
C HIS A 227 -29.33 10.13 11.64
N VAL A 228 -30.64 10.39 11.56
CA VAL A 228 -31.19 11.72 11.90
C VAL A 228 -31.03 12.00 13.39
N ALA A 229 -31.31 11.03 14.25
CA ALA A 229 -31.14 11.14 15.70
C ALA A 229 -29.68 11.37 16.09
N TYR A 230 -28.72 10.81 15.33
CA TYR A 230 -27.30 11.07 15.51
C TYR A 230 -26.90 12.51 15.13
N GLY A 231 -27.63 13.12 14.19
CA GLY A 231 -27.49 14.51 13.78
C GLY A 231 -26.80 14.65 12.42
N VAL A 232 -27.52 15.16 11.41
CA VAL A 232 -27.01 15.27 10.03
C VAL A 232 -25.77 16.17 9.94
N GLU A 233 -25.76 17.30 10.63
CA GLU A 233 -24.59 18.19 10.69
C GLU A 233 -23.39 17.51 11.36
N ARG A 234 -23.66 16.66 12.36
CA ARG A 234 -22.61 15.89 13.04
C ARG A 234 -22.00 14.86 12.10
N ILE A 235 -22.82 14.08 11.39
CA ILE A 235 -22.35 13.10 10.39
C ILE A 235 -21.47 13.79 9.36
N ASN A 236 -21.96 14.88 8.74
CA ASN A 236 -21.21 15.61 7.72
C ASN A 236 -19.88 16.14 8.25
N ARG A 237 -19.87 16.68 9.47
CA ARG A 237 -18.64 17.19 10.11
C ARG A 237 -17.65 16.07 10.38
N GLU A 238 -18.09 14.97 10.99
CA GLU A 238 -17.21 13.85 11.35
C GLU A 238 -16.60 13.19 10.12
N VAL A 239 -17.39 12.98 9.04
CA VAL A 239 -16.85 12.45 7.77
C VAL A 239 -15.86 13.45 7.14
N SER A 240 -16.19 14.74 7.13
CA SER A 240 -15.30 15.77 6.59
C SER A 240 -13.99 15.86 7.39
N THR A 241 -14.06 15.79 8.72
CA THR A 241 -12.88 15.77 9.59
C THR A 241 -12.07 14.50 9.35
N TRP A 242 -12.71 13.34 9.30
CA TRP A 242 -12.05 12.06 9.01
C TRP A 242 -11.29 12.08 7.67
N MET A 243 -11.89 12.66 6.61
CA MET A 243 -11.23 12.84 5.32
C MET A 243 -10.08 13.87 5.33
N LYS A 244 -9.97 14.69 6.37
CA LYS A 244 -8.93 15.72 6.52
C LYS A 244 -7.86 15.36 7.56
N SER A 245 -8.17 14.48 8.50
CA SER A 245 -7.29 14.14 9.62
C SER A 245 -6.19 13.18 9.18
N SER A 246 -4.95 13.47 9.58
CA SER A 246 -3.86 12.49 9.63
C SER A 246 -4.13 11.47 10.75
N SER A 247 -3.62 10.25 10.60
CA SER A 247 -3.97 9.08 11.42
C SER A 247 -3.53 9.11 12.90
N ASP A 248 -2.98 10.22 13.40
CA ASP A 248 -2.26 10.31 14.68
C ASP A 248 -3.11 10.70 15.90
N GLU A 249 -4.43 10.85 15.77
CA GLU A 249 -5.25 10.83 16.99
C GLU A 249 -5.41 9.37 17.42
N GLU A 250 -5.01 9.02 18.65
CA GLU A 250 -5.35 7.74 19.31
C GLU A 250 -6.89 7.51 19.36
N ASP A 251 -7.64 8.57 19.04
CA ASP A 251 -9.09 8.70 18.85
C ASP A 251 -9.51 8.91 17.37
N SER A 252 -8.61 8.64 16.41
CA SER A 252 -8.85 8.75 14.97
C SER A 252 -10.17 8.07 14.64
N PRO A 253 -11.20 8.83 14.20
CA PRO A 253 -12.53 8.28 14.09
C PRO A 253 -12.48 7.14 13.07
N GLU A 254 -12.85 5.92 13.47
CA GLU A 254 -13.25 4.90 12.51
C GLU A 254 -14.24 5.56 11.53
N ILE A 255 -14.20 5.19 10.23
CA ILE A 255 -15.18 5.69 9.25
C ILE A 255 -16.54 5.68 9.92
N PRO A 256 -17.21 6.84 10.10
CA PRO A 256 -18.45 6.88 10.86
C PRO A 256 -19.39 5.84 10.25
N PHE A 257 -19.64 4.75 10.98
CA PHE A 257 -20.34 3.56 10.48
C PHE A 257 -21.68 3.93 9.81
N ILE A 258 -22.29 5.00 10.34
CA ILE A 258 -23.54 5.64 9.93
C ILE A 258 -23.49 6.32 8.55
N ALA A 259 -22.30 6.65 8.00
CA ALA A 259 -22.19 7.58 6.88
C ALA A 259 -22.14 6.96 5.48
N THR A 260 -21.66 5.71 5.31
CA THR A 260 -21.21 5.27 3.96
C THR A 260 -21.53 3.82 3.55
N ARG A 261 -21.99 2.93 4.43
CA ARG A 261 -22.30 1.52 4.07
C ARG A 261 -23.81 1.28 3.99
N GLY A 262 -24.38 1.57 2.82
CA GLY A 262 -25.83 1.59 2.56
C GLY A 262 -26.46 0.26 2.15
N TYR A 263 -26.53 -0.73 3.05
CA TYR A 263 -27.26 -1.99 2.77
C TYR A 263 -28.72 -1.99 3.23
N ASP A 264 -29.17 -0.95 3.94
CA ASP A 264 -30.52 -0.94 4.49
C ASP A 264 -31.51 -0.27 3.54
N SER A 265 -32.21 -1.09 2.76
CA SER A 265 -33.35 -0.66 1.94
C SER A 265 -34.40 0.03 2.82
N VAL A 266 -34.67 1.32 2.57
CA VAL A 266 -35.66 2.09 3.33
C VAL A 266 -37.07 1.55 3.03
N VAL A 267 -37.65 0.82 3.98
CA VAL A 267 -39.06 0.37 3.93
C VAL A 267 -39.99 1.55 4.25
N SER A 268 -41.20 1.62 3.65
CA SER A 268 -42.17 2.73 3.77
C SER A 268 -42.29 3.40 5.15
N LYS A 269 -42.36 2.60 6.23
CA LYS A 269 -42.50 3.13 7.60
C LYS A 269 -41.27 3.90 8.04
N ILE A 270 -40.09 3.31 7.77
CA ILE A 270 -38.79 3.89 8.08
C ILE A 270 -38.57 5.18 7.27
N LEU A 271 -39.01 5.21 6.00
CA LEU A 271 -38.91 6.41 5.15
C LEU A 271 -39.65 7.60 5.75
N ARG A 272 -40.90 7.41 6.17
CA ARG A 272 -41.71 8.48 6.76
C ARG A 272 -41.07 9.00 8.04
N ASP A 273 -40.68 8.09 8.93
CA ASP A 273 -40.06 8.46 10.21
C ASP A 273 -38.74 9.23 9.98
N SER A 274 -37.93 8.83 8.99
CA SER A 274 -36.72 9.56 8.60
C SER A 274 -37.00 10.96 8.07
N LEU A 275 -37.99 11.09 7.17
CA LEU A 275 -38.38 12.35 6.55
C LEU A 275 -38.96 13.33 7.57
N GLU A 276 -39.81 12.84 8.48
CA GLU A 276 -40.36 13.62 9.59
C GLU A 276 -39.24 14.09 10.52
N ALA A 277 -38.35 13.17 10.93
CA ALA A 277 -37.25 13.50 11.83
C ALA A 277 -36.31 14.57 11.25
N VAL A 278 -36.03 14.54 9.94
CA VAL A 278 -35.13 15.50 9.27
C VAL A 278 -35.87 16.76 8.78
N GLY A 279 -37.20 16.80 8.89
CA GLY A 279 -38.04 17.91 8.47
C GLY A 279 -38.12 18.08 6.95
N ALA A 280 -38.18 16.98 6.19
CA ALA A 280 -38.26 16.97 4.73
C ALA A 280 -39.53 16.27 4.23
N LYS A 281 -39.92 16.55 2.98
CA LYS A 281 -41.08 15.91 2.32
C LYS A 281 -40.67 14.74 1.43
N ALA A 282 -39.48 14.80 0.84
CA ALA A 282 -39.00 13.77 -0.07
C ALA A 282 -37.49 13.56 0.04
N MET A 283 -37.05 12.35 -0.30
CA MET A 283 -35.65 11.93 -0.32
C MET A 283 -35.23 11.54 -1.74
N VAL A 284 -34.03 11.89 -2.16
CA VAL A 284 -33.40 11.50 -3.42
C VAL A 284 -32.20 10.63 -3.11
N VAL A 285 -32.15 9.44 -3.73
CA VAL A 285 -31.11 8.42 -3.50
C VAL A 285 -30.56 7.86 -4.80
N GLY A 286 -29.32 7.38 -4.75
CA GLY A 286 -28.67 6.63 -5.83
C GLY A 286 -28.35 5.20 -5.39
N HIS A 287 -27.09 4.78 -5.55
CA HIS A 287 -26.47 3.54 -5.06
C HIS A 287 -26.96 2.23 -5.70
N THR A 288 -28.27 2.07 -5.87
CA THR A 288 -28.88 0.87 -6.45
C THR A 288 -29.42 1.19 -7.84
N PRO A 289 -28.82 0.64 -8.91
CA PRO A 289 -29.28 0.88 -10.27
C PRO A 289 -30.75 0.50 -10.49
N GLN A 290 -31.50 1.41 -11.10
CA GLN A 290 -32.91 1.28 -11.44
C GLN A 290 -33.07 0.92 -12.91
N LEU A 291 -33.48 -0.32 -13.19
CA LEU A 291 -33.60 -0.83 -14.56
C LEU A 291 -34.68 -0.13 -15.40
N SER A 292 -35.67 0.49 -14.75
CA SER A 292 -36.78 1.20 -15.41
C SER A 292 -36.53 2.71 -15.56
N GLY A 293 -35.31 3.18 -15.30
CA GLY A 293 -34.99 4.61 -15.23
C GLY A 293 -35.35 5.24 -13.89
N VAL A 294 -35.23 6.57 -13.82
CA VAL A 294 -35.52 7.35 -12.61
C VAL A 294 -36.99 7.17 -12.25
N ASN A 295 -37.25 6.85 -10.99
CA ASN A 295 -38.59 6.56 -10.51
C ASN A 295 -38.77 7.00 -9.05
N CYS A 296 -40.01 6.96 -8.56
CA CYS A 296 -40.36 7.27 -7.18
C CYS A 296 -41.14 6.11 -6.53
N GLU A 297 -41.06 5.99 -5.21
CA GLU A 297 -41.88 5.06 -4.43
C GLU A 297 -42.53 5.75 -3.22
N TYR A 298 -43.48 5.04 -2.59
CA TYR A 298 -44.16 5.47 -1.37
C TYR A 298 -44.83 6.85 -1.48
N GLY A 299 -45.61 7.05 -2.55
CA GLY A 299 -46.26 8.33 -2.82
C GLY A 299 -45.25 9.44 -3.18
N CYS A 300 -44.16 9.08 -3.85
CA CYS A 300 -43.03 9.97 -4.18
C CYS A 300 -42.32 10.59 -2.97
N GLY A 301 -42.39 9.95 -1.80
CA GLY A 301 -41.55 10.28 -0.66
C GLY A 301 -40.08 9.91 -0.86
N ILE A 302 -39.78 8.97 -1.79
CA ILE A 302 -38.41 8.65 -2.19
C ILE A 302 -38.29 8.61 -3.71
N TRP A 303 -37.22 9.20 -4.24
CA TRP A 303 -36.85 9.22 -5.65
C TRP A 303 -35.50 8.52 -5.83
N ARG A 304 -35.47 7.52 -6.71
CA ARG A 304 -34.29 6.70 -6.99
C ARG A 304 -33.75 7.11 -8.36
N VAL A 305 -32.57 7.73 -8.37
CA VAL A 305 -32.02 8.40 -9.55
C VAL A 305 -30.82 7.69 -10.18
N ASP A 306 -30.29 6.65 -9.52
CA ASP A 306 -29.24 5.83 -10.11
C ASP A 306 -29.85 4.91 -11.17
N VAL A 307 -29.60 5.21 -12.44
CA VAL A 307 -30.06 4.40 -13.57
C VAL A 307 -28.96 3.49 -14.13
N GLY A 308 -27.80 3.40 -13.48
CA GLY A 308 -26.66 2.63 -13.99
C GLY A 308 -26.06 3.22 -15.28
N MET A 309 -26.05 4.56 -15.42
CA MET A 309 -25.68 5.24 -16.67
C MET A 309 -24.22 5.08 -17.10
N SER A 310 -23.33 4.67 -16.18
CA SER A 310 -21.92 4.43 -16.50
C SER A 310 -21.76 3.15 -17.31
N SER A 311 -20.86 3.17 -18.30
CA SER A 311 -20.47 1.97 -19.07
C SER A 311 -19.86 0.88 -18.21
N GLY A 312 -19.33 1.23 -17.03
CA GLY A 312 -18.84 0.28 -16.03
C GLY A 312 -19.93 -0.35 -15.16
N VAL A 313 -21.21 0.03 -15.34
CA VAL A 313 -22.34 -0.47 -14.53
C VAL A 313 -23.37 -1.16 -15.41
N LEU A 314 -24.21 -0.41 -16.13
CA LEU A 314 -25.22 -0.96 -17.06
C LEU A 314 -25.20 -0.30 -18.44
N ASP A 315 -24.32 0.68 -18.67
CA ASP A 315 -24.28 1.53 -19.89
C ASP A 315 -25.68 2.07 -20.25
N SER A 316 -26.49 2.33 -19.23
CA SER A 316 -27.89 2.69 -19.40
C SER A 316 -28.03 4.16 -19.80
N ARG A 317 -29.18 4.50 -20.38
CA ARG A 317 -29.42 5.86 -20.86
C ARG A 317 -29.35 6.86 -19.70
N PRO A 318 -28.64 8.00 -19.85
CA PRO A 318 -28.62 9.03 -18.82
C PRO A 318 -30.00 9.64 -18.59
N GLU A 319 -30.36 9.73 -17.32
CA GLU A 319 -31.57 10.40 -16.84
C GLU A 319 -31.22 11.25 -15.64
N VAL A 320 -31.87 12.42 -15.49
CA VAL A 320 -31.66 13.31 -14.34
C VAL A 320 -33.00 13.75 -13.75
N LEU A 321 -33.03 13.98 -12.44
CA LEU A 321 -34.21 14.48 -11.75
C LEU A 321 -34.13 16.01 -11.66
N GLU A 322 -35.12 16.72 -12.22
CA GLU A 322 -35.29 18.15 -12.01
C GLU A 322 -36.30 18.39 -10.90
N ILE A 323 -35.94 19.20 -9.91
CA ILE A 323 -36.81 19.61 -8.80
C ILE A 323 -37.07 21.11 -8.91
N ARG A 324 -38.35 21.51 -8.91
CA ARG A 324 -38.82 22.90 -8.89
C ARG A 324 -39.82 23.10 -7.75
N GLY A 325 -39.36 23.71 -6.67
CA GLY A 325 -40.15 23.81 -5.43
C GLY A 325 -40.42 22.43 -4.87
N ASP A 326 -41.71 22.08 -4.75
CA ASP A 326 -42.15 20.77 -4.29
C ASP A 326 -42.41 19.79 -5.47
N LYS A 327 -42.20 20.18 -6.73
CA LYS A 327 -42.44 19.27 -7.88
C LYS A 327 -41.14 18.67 -8.40
N ALA A 328 -41.21 17.43 -8.88
CA ALA A 328 -40.08 16.78 -9.55
C ALA A 328 -40.49 16.16 -10.90
N ARG A 329 -39.57 16.20 -11.87
CA ARG A 329 -39.73 15.52 -13.17
C ARG A 329 -38.41 14.93 -13.64
N VAL A 330 -38.51 13.83 -14.39
CA VAL A 330 -37.35 13.19 -15.01
C VAL A 330 -37.04 13.87 -16.35
N ILE A 331 -35.80 14.29 -16.54
CA ILE A 331 -35.28 14.80 -17.81
C ILE A 331 -34.47 13.69 -18.46
N ARG A 332 -34.75 13.45 -19.74
CA ARG A 332 -34.09 12.47 -20.60
C ARG A 332 -33.52 13.16 -21.83
N SER A 333 -32.51 12.57 -22.47
CA SER A 333 -31.93 13.12 -23.71
C SER A 333 -32.93 13.10 -24.87
N ASN A 334 -33.01 14.21 -25.62
CA ASN A 334 -34.01 14.50 -26.67
C ASN A 334 -33.88 13.68 -27.98
N ARG A 335 -33.13 12.58 -27.98
CA ARG A 335 -33.09 11.67 -29.15
C ARG A 335 -34.35 10.84 -29.35
N ASP A 336 -35.38 11.01 -28.50
CA ASP A 336 -36.69 10.36 -28.64
C ASP A 336 -37.85 11.36 -28.50
N ARG A 337 -38.48 11.69 -29.64
CA ARG A 337 -39.73 12.48 -29.73
C ARG A 337 -41.00 11.73 -29.31
N LEU A 338 -40.90 10.62 -28.58
CA LEU A 338 -42.06 9.75 -28.31
C LEU A 338 -42.55 9.67 -26.86
N HIS A 339 -41.84 10.26 -25.88
CA HIS A 339 -42.30 10.28 -24.48
C HIS A 339 -41.90 11.56 -23.73
N GLU A 340 -42.02 12.73 -24.36
CA GLU A 340 -42.11 13.98 -23.58
C GLU A 340 -43.46 13.99 -22.86
N LEU A 341 -43.41 14.19 -21.53
CA LEU A 341 -44.52 14.34 -20.56
C LEU A 341 -44.87 13.08 -19.74
N GLN A 342 -44.00 12.75 -18.79
CA GLN A 342 -44.47 12.44 -17.44
C GLN A 342 -43.91 13.49 -16.48
N VAL A 343 -44.55 14.65 -16.45
CA VAL A 343 -44.45 15.55 -15.31
C VAL A 343 -45.33 14.92 -14.22
N ALA A 344 -44.71 14.41 -13.16
CA ALA A 344 -45.45 13.98 -11.99
C ALA A 344 -45.77 15.23 -11.15
N ASP A 345 -47.00 15.75 -11.27
CA ASP A 345 -47.53 16.78 -10.40
C ASP A 345 -47.87 16.19 -9.02
N TYR A 346 -46.88 15.89 -8.18
CA TYR A 346 -47.17 15.25 -6.88
C TYR A 346 -46.16 15.61 -5.79
N ILE A 347 -46.37 16.77 -5.17
CA ILE A 347 -46.26 16.98 -3.70
C ILE A 347 -47.33 17.98 -3.30
#